data_AF-A0A946Q5R5-F1
#
_entry.id   AF-A0A946Q5R5-F1
#
_cell.length_a   1.000
_cell.length_b   1.000
_cell.length_c   1.000
_cell.angle_alpha   90.00
_cell.angle_beta   90.00
_cell.angle_gamma   90.00
#
_symmetry.space_group_name_H-M   'P 1'
#
loop_
_entity.id
_entity.type
_entity.pdbx_description
1 polymer ?
#
loop_
_entity_poly.entity_id
_entity_poly.type
_entity_poly.pdbx_seq_one_letter_code
_entity_poly.pdbx_strand_id
1 'polypeptide(L)' 'NILAGRSIVPEFIQDAAVPSAMAGAVRRLLDEKEASDVIATFDEIHRLLKKSGDPGAEAAKAVLGLCES' A
#
# COMPACT_ATOMS: atom_id res chain seq x y z
N ASN A 1 1.78 -4.06 0.92
CA ASN A 1 2.59 -5.26 0.66
C ASN A 1 3.94 -4.95 0.05
N ILE A 2 4.01 -4.21 -1.06
CA ILE A 2 5.27 -3.86 -1.75
C ILE A 2 6.31 -3.26 -0.79
N LEU A 3 5.99 -2.13 -0.15
CA LEU A 3 6.91 -1.45 0.77
C LEU A 3 7.21 -2.24 2.04
N ALA A 4 6.36 -3.21 2.38
CA ALA A 4 6.54 -4.03 3.56
C ALA A 4 7.28 -5.35 3.28
N GLY A 5 7.57 -5.67 2.02
CA GLY A 5 8.23 -6.90 1.59
C GLY A 5 7.45 -8.20 1.86
N ARG A 6 6.21 -8.11 2.34
CA ARG A 6 5.33 -9.25 2.65
C ARG A 6 3.86 -8.90 2.43
N SER A 7 3.02 -9.92 2.31
CA SER A 7 1.57 -9.75 2.22
C SER A 7 0.99 -9.43 3.60
N ILE A 8 0.35 -8.27 3.72
CA ILE A 8 -0.19 -7.72 4.98
C ILE A 8 -1.68 -7.45 4.84
N VAL A 9 -2.10 -7.01 3.65
CA VAL A 9 -3.51 -6.91 3.26
C VAL A 9 -3.69 -7.58 1.90
N PRO A 10 -4.81 -8.26 1.64
CA PRO A 10 -5.09 -8.81 0.31
C PRO A 10 -5.25 -7.67 -0.71
N GLU A 11 -4.72 -7.89 -1.92
CA GLU A 11 -4.87 -6.96 -3.05
C GLU A 11 -5.92 -7.51 -4.01
N PHE A 12 -7.02 -6.77 -4.17
CA PHE A 12 -8.08 -7.10 -5.11
C PHE A 12 -7.98 -6.16 -6.31
N ILE A 13 -7.30 -6.61 -7.36
CA ILE A 13 -6.99 -5.78 -8.53
C ILE A 13 -8.02 -6.00 -9.64
N GLN A 14 -8.50 -4.90 -10.23
CA GLN A 14 -9.43 -4.89 -11.36
C GLN A 14 -10.68 -5.75 -11.07
N ASP A 15 -10.95 -6.77 -11.88
CA ASP A 15 -12.14 -7.62 -11.78
C ASP A 15 -12.19 -8.45 -10.50
N ALA A 16 -11.09 -8.54 -9.75
CA ALA A 16 -11.07 -9.21 -8.45
C ALA A 16 -11.67 -8.36 -7.30
N ALA A 17 -11.89 -7.06 -7.51
CA ALA A 17 -12.42 -6.11 -6.51
C ALA A 17 -13.94 -6.20 -6.34
N VAL A 18 -14.48 -7.41 -6.20
CA VAL A 18 -15.92 -7.63 -6.01
C VAL A 18 -16.31 -7.64 -4.54
N PRO A 19 -17.53 -7.16 -4.18
CA PRO A 19 -17.94 -7.05 -2.78
C PRO A 19 -17.84 -8.35 -1.98
N SER A 20 -18.23 -9.47 -2.57
CA SER A 20 -18.18 -10.79 -1.92
C SER A 20 -16.75 -11.24 -1.60
N ALA A 21 -15.79 -10.92 -2.47
CA ALA A 21 -14.37 -11.22 -2.25
C ALA A 21 -13.77 -10.32 -1.16
N MET A 22 -14.15 -9.04 -1.13
CA MET A 22 -13.63 -8.08 -0.16
C MET A 22 -14.23 -8.25 1.25
N ALA A 23 -15.48 -8.72 1.36
CA ALA A 23 -16.19 -8.81 2.65
C ALA A 23 -15.42 -9.59 3.73
N GLY A 24 -14.79 -10.71 3.35
CA GLY A 24 -13.97 -11.50 4.27
C GLY A 24 -12.69 -10.79 4.71
N ALA A 25 -12.09 -10.00 3.82
CA ALA A 25 -10.90 -9.20 4.14
C ALA A 25 -11.24 -8.03 5.05
N VAL A 26 -12.31 -7.30 4.75
CA VAL A 26 -12.77 -6.18 5.59
C VAL A 26 -13.13 -6.67 6.99
N ARG A 27 -13.80 -7.83 7.12
CA ARG A 27 -14.15 -8.38 8.43
C ARG A 27 -12.91 -8.67 9.29
N ARG A 28 -11.80 -9.11 8.71
CA ARG A 28 -10.54 -9.33 9.46
C ARG A 28 -9.93 -8.02 9.97
N LEU A 29 -10.11 -6.91 9.25
CA LEU A 29 -9.66 -5.60 9.71
C LEU A 29 -10.52 -5.03 10.85
N LEU A 30 -11.68 -5.64 11.13
CA LEU A 30 -12.49 -5.30 12.29
C LEU A 30 -12.13 -6.12 13.52
N ASP A 31 -11.30 -7.16 13.37
CA ASP A 31 -10.72 -7.89 14.49
C ASP A 31 -9.56 -7.06 15.08
N GLU A 32 -9.62 -6.76 16.37
CA GLU A 32 -8.71 -5.81 17.04
C GLU A 32 -7.25 -6.23 16.95
N LYS A 33 -6.96 -7.53 17.05
CA LYS A 33 -5.60 -8.05 16.99
C LYS A 33 -5.03 -7.88 15.59
N GLU A 34 -5.77 -8.34 14.58
CA GLU A 34 -5.34 -8.25 13.18
C GLU A 34 -5.24 -6.79 12.72
N ALA A 35 -6.14 -5.92 13.17
CA ALA A 35 -6.11 -4.49 12.86
C ALA A 35 -4.87 -3.80 13.43
N SER A 36 -4.51 -4.11 14.68
CA SER A 36 -3.35 -3.50 15.36
C SER A 36 -2.04 -3.75 14.61
N ASP A 37 -1.78 -4.99 14.20
CA ASP A 37 -0.56 -5.37 13.49
C ASP A 37 -0.48 -4.67 12.10
N VAL A 38 -1.61 -4.55 11.41
CA VAL A 38 -1.71 -3.86 10.12
C VAL A 38 -1.44 -2.36 10.30
N ILE A 39 -2.07 -1.72 11.28
CA ILE A 39 -1.91 -0.28 11.57
C ILE A 39 -0.45 0.03 11.92
N ALA A 40 0.16 -0.74 12.83
CA ALA A 40 1.55 -0.54 13.22
C ALA A 40 2.53 -0.63 12.03
N THR A 41 2.28 -1.57 11.12
CA THR A 41 3.09 -1.70 9.90
C THR A 41 2.88 -0.50 8.97
N PHE A 42 1.65 -0.02 8.83
CA PHE A 42 1.34 1.17 8.02
C PHE A 42 1.99 2.44 8.59
N ASP A 43 2.07 2.58 9.92
CA ASP A 43 2.75 3.71 10.57
C ASP A 43 4.26 3.70 10.32
N GLU A 44 4.88 2.52 10.27
CA GLU A 44 6.28 2.38 9.88
C GLU A 44 6.52 2.81 8.43
N ILE A 45 5.64 2.37 7.50
CA ILE A 45 5.70 2.75 6.10
C ILE A 45 5.52 4.27 5.92
N HIS A 46 4.56 4.89 6.62
CA HIS A 46 4.36 6.34 6.57
C HIS A 46 5.61 7.10 7.03
N ARG A 47 6.26 6.64 8.10
CA ARG A 47 7.52 7.23 8.59
C ARG A 47 8.66 7.07 7.58
N LEU A 48 8.75 5.93 6.89
CA LEU A 48 9.74 5.71 5.82
C LEU A 48 9.53 6.69 4.67
N LEU A 49 8.30 6.81 4.17
CA LEU A 49 7.96 7.71 3.06
C LEU A 49 8.20 9.17 3.41
N LYS A 50 7.89 9.60 4.63
CA LYS A 50 8.13 10.98 5.08
C LYS A 50 9.62 11.36 5.09
N LYS A 51 10.53 10.40 5.24
CA LYS A 51 11.99 10.64 5.19
C LYS A 51 12.52 10.81 3.77
N SER A 52 11.73 10.51 2.73
CA SER A 52 12.21 10.38 1.35
C SER A 52 12.08 11.65 0.47
N GLY A 53 11.90 12.84 1.07
CA GLY A 53 11.87 14.11 0.31
C GLY A 53 10.54 14.35 -0.39
N ASP A 54 10.56 14.73 -1.68
CA ASP A 54 9.39 14.78 -2.57
C ASP A 54 9.47 13.64 -3.60
N PRO A 55 9.00 12.42 -3.26
CA PRO A 55 9.09 11.27 -4.14
C PRO A 55 8.28 11.45 -5.43
N GLY A 56 7.24 12.29 -5.39
CA GLY A 56 6.42 12.59 -6.55
C GLY A 56 7.19 13.37 -7.60
N ALA A 57 7.93 14.41 -7.17
CA ALA A 57 8.78 15.18 -8.07
C ALA A 57 9.91 14.33 -8.67
N GLU A 58 10.56 13.48 -7.88
CA GLU A 58 11.64 12.61 -8.37
C GLU A 58 11.13 11.52 -9.34
N ALA A 59 9.98 10.91 -9.05
CA ALA A 59 9.32 9.99 -9.98
C ALA A 59 8.92 10.69 -11.28
N ALA A 60 8.37 11.90 -11.20
CA ALA A 60 8.00 12.68 -12.38
C ALA A 60 9.20 13.01 -13.28
N LYS A 61 10.34 13.42 -12.69
CA LYS A 61 11.60 13.64 -13.46
C LYS A 61 12.05 12.37 -14.17
N ALA A 62 12.03 11.23 -13.49
CA ALA A 62 12.44 9.96 -14.07
C ALA A 62 11.56 9.56 -15.26
N VAL A 63 10.24 9.73 -15.14
CA VAL A 63 9.30 9.47 -16.24
C VAL A 63 9.51 10.45 -17.40
N LEU A 64 9.72 11.74 -17.12
CA LEU A 64 9.96 12.74 -18.15
C LEU A 64 11.19 12.39 -19.00
N GLY A 65 12.28 11.95 -18.36
CA GLY A 65 13.48 11.50 -19.06
C GLY A 65 13.23 10.32 -20.01
N LEU A 66 12.30 9.42 -19.70
CA LEU A 66 11.92 8.32 -20.59
C LEU A 66 11.11 8.78 -21.80
N CYS A 67 10.34 9.86 -21.68
CA CYS A 67 9.53 10.43 -22.77
C CYS A 67 10.35 11.28 -23.74
N GLU A 68 11.45 11.85 -23.27
CA GLU A 68 12.38 12.67 -24.06
C GLU A 68 13.47 11.84 -24.77
N SER A 69 13.47 10.51 -24.55
CA SER A 69 14.34 9.51 -25.18
C SER A 69 13.75 8.99 -26.49
#